data_AF-A0A9D4HG94-F1
#
_entry.id   AF-A0A9D4HG94-F1
#
_cell.length_a   1.000
_cell.length_b   1.000
_cell.length_c   1.000
_cell.angle_alpha   90.00
_cell.angle_beta   90.00
_cell.angle_gamma   90.00
#
_symmetry.space_group_name_H-M   'P 1'
#
loop_
_entity.id
_entity.type
_entity.pdbx_description
1 polymer ?
#
loop_
_entity_poly.entity_id
_entity_poly.type
_entity_poly.pdbx_seq_one_letter_code
_entity_poly.pdbx_strand_id
1 'polypeptide(L)'
;MSRTKTSVSTDFQFSRCTLQQLGNVFPYDYEYLGPYGRLVMTPLTERAFLSLTQALKNFHCGTLIGPPGTGKSETVKDLGKVRILSLC
;
A
#
# COMPACT_ATOMS: atom_id res chain seq x y z
N MET A 1 2.14 -37.50 -12.52
CA MET A 1 3.15 -36.64 -11.85
C MET A 1 2.41 -35.68 -10.93
N SER A 2 2.16 -36.12 -9.69
CA SER A 2 1.50 -35.32 -8.65
C SER A 2 2.44 -34.20 -8.20
N ARG A 3 2.02 -32.94 -8.36
CA ARG A 3 2.73 -31.79 -7.78
C ARG A 3 2.59 -31.87 -6.26
N THR A 4 3.61 -32.35 -5.58
CA THR A 4 3.71 -32.25 -4.12
C THR A 4 3.77 -30.76 -3.76
N LYS A 5 2.74 -30.26 -3.08
CA LYS A 5 2.69 -28.90 -2.56
C LYS A 5 3.76 -28.77 -1.48
N THR A 6 4.86 -28.10 -1.80
CA THR A 6 5.92 -27.81 -0.84
C THR A 6 5.34 -26.94 0.28
N SER A 7 5.22 -27.49 1.49
CA SER A 7 4.83 -26.73 2.67
C SER A 7 6.03 -25.91 3.12
N VAL A 8 6.10 -24.66 2.64
CA VAL A 8 7.08 -23.68 3.11
C VAL A 8 6.64 -23.26 4.51
N SER A 9 7.32 -23.76 5.53
CA SER A 9 7.21 -23.26 6.90
C SER A 9 7.94 -21.92 6.99
N THR A 10 7.20 -20.82 6.95
CA THR A 10 7.74 -19.48 7.20
C THR A 10 7.88 -19.25 8.70
N ASP A 11 8.82 -19.95 9.33
CA ASP A 11 9.17 -19.76 10.74
C ASP A 11 10.15 -18.58 10.94
N PHE A 12 9.93 -17.48 10.21
CA PHE A 12 10.63 -16.23 10.45
C PHE A 12 9.75 -15.34 11.34
N GLN A 13 10.10 -15.25 12.62
CA GLN A 13 9.54 -14.27 13.57
C GLN A 13 10.03 -12.86 13.22
N PHE A 14 9.67 -12.34 12.04
CA PHE A 14 9.73 -10.90 11.84
C PHE A 14 8.70 -10.29 12.78
N SER A 15 9.15 -9.44 13.71
CA SER A 15 8.24 -8.62 14.49
C SER A 15 7.33 -7.88 13.50
N ARG A 16 6.01 -7.96 13.71
CA ARG A 16 5.03 -7.39 12.78
C ARG A 16 5.30 -5.90 12.59
N CYS A 17 5.71 -5.52 11.40
CA CYS A 17 5.90 -4.13 11.02
C CYS A 17 4.53 -3.49 10.85
N THR A 18 4.34 -2.34 11.49
CA THR A 18 3.12 -1.57 11.39
C THR A 18 3.41 -0.17 10.88
N LEU A 19 2.56 0.32 9.98
CA LEU A 19 2.57 1.69 9.50
C LEU A 19 1.64 2.52 10.39
N GLN A 20 2.18 3.57 11.00
CA GLN A 20 1.40 4.51 11.79
C GLN A 20 1.19 5.81 10.99
N GLN A 21 -0.06 6.19 10.76
CA GLN A 21 -0.41 7.38 9.99
C GLN A 21 -1.69 8.02 10.55
N LEU A 22 -1.63 9.32 10.91
CA LEU A 22 -2.77 10.05 11.49
C LEU A 22 -3.42 9.34 12.70
N GLY A 23 -2.63 8.66 13.52
CA GLY A 23 -3.13 7.89 14.67
C GLY A 23 -3.70 6.51 14.31
N ASN A 24 -3.76 6.15 13.04
CA ASN A 24 -4.16 4.82 12.58
C ASN A 24 -2.95 3.90 12.43
N VAL A 25 -3.13 2.64 12.79
CA VAL A 25 -2.10 1.59 12.67
C VAL A 25 -2.56 0.60 11.60
N PHE A 26 -1.70 0.33 10.63
CA PHE A 26 -1.94 -0.63 9.55
C PHE A 26 -0.85 -1.72 9.56
N PRO A 27 -1.21 -3.01 9.44
CA PRO A 27 -0.23 -4.08 9.25
C PRO A 27 0.42 -3.95 7.87
N TYR A 28 1.68 -4.37 7.76
CA TYR A 28 2.39 -4.49 6.49
C TYR A 28 2.37 -5.95 6.02
N ASP A 29 1.98 -6.22 4.78
CA ASP A 29 1.76 -7.59 4.29
C ASP A 29 2.95 -8.22 3.54
N TYR A 30 4.15 -7.63 3.64
CA TYR A 30 5.44 -8.20 3.20
C TYR A 30 5.49 -8.77 1.76
N GLU A 31 4.57 -8.37 0.87
CA GLU A 31 4.57 -8.86 -0.50
C GLU A 31 5.76 -8.31 -1.29
N TYR A 32 6.34 -9.18 -2.13
CA TYR A 32 7.42 -8.79 -3.01
C TYR A 32 6.90 -8.05 -4.24
N LEU A 33 7.29 -6.77 -4.40
CA LEU A 33 6.84 -5.91 -5.50
C LEU A 33 7.74 -5.91 -6.74
N GLY A 34 8.93 -6.51 -6.66
CA GLY A 34 9.93 -6.42 -7.75
C GLY A 34 10.52 -5.01 -7.93
N PRO A 35 11.30 -4.79 -9.01
CA PRO A 35 11.83 -3.48 -9.35
C PRO A 35 10.73 -2.59 -9.95
N TYR A 36 10.36 -1.51 -9.26
CA TYR A 36 9.42 -0.52 -9.75
C TYR A 36 9.92 0.90 -9.51
N GLY A 37 9.61 1.81 -10.43
CA GLY A 37 9.86 3.24 -10.24
C GLY A 37 8.94 3.80 -9.15
N ARG A 38 9.52 4.51 -8.18
CA ARG A 38 8.76 5.23 -7.15
C ARG A 38 8.32 6.59 -7.67
N LEU A 39 7.12 7.02 -7.29
CA LEU A 39 6.68 8.38 -7.56
C LEU A 39 7.46 9.34 -6.66
N VAL A 40 7.85 10.51 -7.19
CA VAL A 40 8.50 11.55 -6.39
C VAL A 40 7.52 12.04 -5.32
N MET A 41 7.95 11.98 -4.06
CA MET A 41 7.16 12.50 -2.94
C MET A 41 7.17 14.02 -2.97
N THR A 42 6.00 14.59 -3.25
CA THR A 42 5.75 16.03 -3.20
C THR A 42 4.76 16.33 -2.08
N PRO A 43 4.74 17.56 -1.52
CA PRO A 43 3.77 17.93 -0.49
C PRO A 43 2.30 17.84 -0.95
N LEU A 44 2.04 17.82 -2.26
CA LEU A 44 0.71 17.55 -2.80
C LEU A 44 0.36 16.06 -2.70
N THR A 45 1.29 15.19 -3.11
CA THR A 45 1.13 13.72 -3.06
C THR A 45 0.98 13.22 -1.62
N GLU A 46 1.75 13.77 -0.68
CA GLU A 46 1.67 13.41 0.74
C GLU A 46 0.27 13.66 1.32
N ARG A 47 -0.32 14.83 1.01
CA ARG A 47 -1.69 15.15 1.44
C ARG A 47 -2.72 14.21 0.84
N ALA A 48 -2.58 13.87 -0.44
CA ALA A 48 -3.43 12.88 -1.09
C ALA A 48 -3.33 11.50 -0.39
N PHE A 49 -2.12 11.06 -0.04
CA PHE A 49 -1.90 9.79 0.68
C PHE A 49 -2.54 9.80 2.07
N LEU A 50 -2.44 10.91 2.79
CA LEU A 50 -3.07 11.10 4.10
C LEU A 50 -4.60 10.99 4.00
N SER A 51 -5.22 11.72 3.07
CA SER A 51 -6.68 11.68 2.87
C SER A 51 -7.18 10.32 2.42
N LEU A 52 -6.50 9.66 1.47
CA LEU A 52 -6.88 8.33 0.98
C LEU A 52 -6.74 7.27 2.08
N THR A 53 -5.68 7.35 2.88
CA THR A 53 -5.47 6.44 4.03
C THR A 53 -6.56 6.61 5.08
N GLN A 54 -6.97 7.85 5.37
CA GLN A 54 -8.03 8.13 6.32
C GLN A 54 -9.39 7.64 5.82
N ALA A 55 -9.70 7.87 4.53
CA ALA A 55 -10.91 7.35 3.90
C ALA A 55 -10.97 5.82 3.99
N LEU A 56 -9.86 5.14 3.66
CA LEU A 56 -9.76 3.69 3.72
C LEU A 56 -9.98 3.14 5.13
N LYS A 57 -9.45 3.81 6.16
CA LYS A 57 -9.69 3.42 7.57
C LYS A 57 -11.17 3.50 7.94
N ASN A 58 -11.88 4.46 7.37
CA ASN A 58 -13.31 4.69 7.59
C ASN A 58 -14.20 3.87 6.63
N PHE A 59 -13.66 2.86 5.95
CA PHE A 59 -14.37 2.06 4.94
C PHE A 59 -14.96 2.87 3.79
N HIS A 60 -14.37 4.01 3.48
CA HIS A 60 -14.77 4.88 2.37
C HIS A 60 -13.76 4.79 1.22
N CYS A 61 -14.26 4.89 -0.01
CA CYS A 61 -13.43 5.03 -1.19
C CYS A 61 -13.09 6.51 -1.42
N GLY A 62 -11.83 6.80 -1.75
CA GLY A 62 -11.39 8.14 -2.12
C GLY A 62 -10.91 8.18 -3.57
N THR A 63 -11.19 9.28 -4.27
CA THR A 63 -10.71 9.52 -5.64
C THR A 63 -9.95 10.84 -5.70
N LEU A 64 -8.91 10.89 -6.52
CA LEU A 64 -8.15 12.11 -6.78
C LEU A 64 -8.71 12.79 -8.02
N ILE A 65 -9.03 14.08 -7.90
CA ILE A 65 -9.58 14.89 -9.00
C ILE A 65 -8.57 15.98 -9.34
N GLY A 66 -8.35 16.22 -10.64
CA GLY A 66 -7.49 17.30 -11.12
C GLY A 66 -7.29 17.29 -12.63
N PRO A 67 -6.49 18.22 -13.19
CA PRO A 67 -6.24 18.31 -14.63
C PRO A 67 -5.48 17.08 -15.19
N PRO A 68 -5.58 16.80 -16.50
CA PRO A 68 -4.88 15.67 -17.11
C PRO A 68 -3.35 15.77 -16.91
N GLY A 69 -2.68 14.62 -16.76
CA GLY A 69 -1.21 14.56 -16.63
C GLY A 69 -0.64 14.76 -15.22
N THR A 70 -1.45 15.00 -14.19
CA THR A 70 -0.96 15.24 -12.81
C THR A 70 -0.69 13.97 -12.00
N GLY A 71 -0.36 12.84 -12.63
CA GLY A 71 0.10 11.65 -11.89
C GLY A 71 -0.93 10.98 -10.97
N LYS A 72 -2.25 11.22 -11.14
CA LYS A 72 -3.30 10.75 -10.21
C LYS A 72 -3.35 9.23 -10.07
N SER A 73 -3.36 8.54 -11.21
CA SER A 73 -3.43 7.08 -11.24
C SER A 73 -2.16 6.45 -10.72
N GLU A 74 -1.02 7.08 -10.99
CA GLU A 74 0.30 6.71 -10.49
C GLU A 74 0.37 6.85 -8.97
N THR A 75 -0.20 7.93 -8.43
CA THR A 75 -0.31 8.20 -6.98
C THR A 75 -1.11 7.08 -6.29
N VAL A 76 -2.28 6.71 -6.80
CA VAL A 76 -3.11 5.64 -6.20
C VAL A 76 -2.41 4.28 -6.27
N LYS A 77 -1.74 3.98 -7.39
CA LYS A 77 -0.94 2.75 -7.53
C LYS A 77 0.20 2.70 -6.53
N ASP A 78 0.94 3.80 -6.37
CA ASP A 78 2.07 3.86 -5.44
C ASP A 78 1.61 3.77 -3.97
N LEU A 79 0.46 4.35 -3.63
CA LEU A 79 -0.14 4.20 -2.31
C LEU A 79 -0.45 2.73 -1.98
N GLY A 80 -1.01 1.97 -2.93
CA GLY A 80 -1.27 0.54 -2.75
C GLY A 80 0.01 -0.27 -2.52
N LYS A 81 1.10 0.13 -3.18
CA LYS A 81 2.42 -0.49 -3.03
C LYS A 81 3.09 -0.19 -1.69
N VAL A 82 2.91 1.01 -1.16
CA VAL A 82 3.43 1.39 0.17
C VAL A 82 2.64 0.69 1.26
N ARG A 83 1.32 0.56 1.07
CA ARG A 83 0.41 0.03 2.09
C ARG A 83 0.25 -1.48 2.06
N ILE A 84 0.75 -2.15 1.01
CA ILE A 84 0.53 -3.57 0.64
C ILE A 84 -0.59 -4.14 1.49
N LEU A 85 -1.78 -3.76 1.06
CA LEU A 85 -3.01 -3.96 1.79
C LEU A 85 -3.49 -5.37 1.43
N SER A 86 -3.42 -6.30 2.37
CA SER A 86 -4.15 -7.57 2.33
C SER A 86 -5.64 -7.26 2.45
N LEU A 87 -6.22 -6.80 1.33
CA LEU A 87 -7.65 -6.88 1.08
C LEU A 87 -7.89 -8.17 0.31
N CYS A 88 -7.93 -9.26 1.05
CA CYS A 88 -8.68 -10.47 0.69
C CYS A 88 -9.53 -10.86 1.90
#